data_AF-A0AAW9NUT4-F1
#
_entry.id   AF-A0AAW9NUT4-F1
#
_cell.length_a   1.000
_cell.length_b   1.000
_cell.length_c   1.000
_cell.angle_alpha   90.00
_cell.angle_beta   90.00
_cell.angle_gamma   90.00
#
_symmetry.space_group_name_H-M   'P 1'
#
loop_
_entity.id
_entity.type
_entity.pdbx_description
1 polymer ?
#
loop_
_entity_poly.entity_id
_entity_poly.type
_entity_poly.pdbx_seq_one_letter_code
_entity_poly.pdbx_strand_id
1 'polypeptide(L)'
;MQKSNSMKVASDMFFTQMSWTSGYLFVLLLIFVVRFATSFIKGIEFTIFKAKADIDSFSTMIFYSSNIFMFIIGIVAAYGFLQYFVSNGVTRKHYFIGAALGSFGVALAIPIIIKLVLLVEKFLPGQFSDGSKIVEPDEELLGQVVQNILFSPYIGLNDSLLLGIGLFALNIFCYYVAGWLIGISFYRFGGVMGLLSIPVAIALLLIYDAMIGIAFSSQMPSLLPINAIPVPVAYSLAIAIIAIMLILIRQFTKKVAVKL
;
A
#
# COMPACT_ATOMS: atom_id res chain seq x y z
N MET A 1 6.44 26.91 -19.64
CA MET A 1 7.19 26.73 -18.38
C MET A 1 8.05 25.48 -18.48
N GLN A 2 9.38 25.59 -18.42
CA GLN A 2 10.28 24.42 -18.39
C GLN A 2 10.09 23.67 -17.07
N LYS A 3 9.39 22.52 -17.07
CA LYS A 3 9.33 21.62 -15.91
C LYS A 3 10.75 21.24 -15.51
N SER A 4 11.08 21.35 -14.22
CA SER A 4 12.34 20.83 -13.69
C SER A 4 12.46 19.33 -14.01
N ASN A 5 13.67 18.83 -14.20
CA ASN A 5 13.89 17.43 -14.55
C ASN A 5 13.23 16.46 -13.55
N SER A 6 13.16 16.81 -12.26
CA SER A 6 12.43 16.03 -11.25
C SER A 6 10.92 15.95 -11.52
N MET A 7 10.29 17.05 -11.93
CA MET A 7 8.85 17.12 -12.15
C MET A 7 8.43 16.39 -13.43
N LYS A 8 9.34 16.26 -14.41
CA LYS A 8 9.13 15.38 -15.56
C LYS A 8 9.12 13.92 -15.13
N VAL A 9 10.16 13.49 -14.40
CA VAL A 9 10.26 12.12 -13.85
C VAL A 9 9.04 11.77 -13.00
N ALA A 10 8.61 12.67 -12.10
CA ALA A 10 7.42 12.46 -11.28
C ALA A 10 6.16 12.23 -12.13
N SER A 11 5.99 13.04 -13.17
CA SER A 11 4.86 12.95 -14.10
C SER A 11 4.88 11.62 -14.85
N ASP A 12 6.04 11.26 -15.40
CA ASP A 12 6.19 10.05 -16.21
C ASP A 12 5.97 8.81 -15.34
N MET A 13 6.57 8.76 -14.15
CA MET A 13 6.35 7.67 -13.19
C MET A 13 4.88 7.59 -12.74
N PHE A 14 4.25 8.72 -12.44
CA PHE A 14 2.84 8.75 -12.06
C PHE A 14 1.97 8.16 -13.16
N PHE A 15 2.13 8.60 -14.41
CA PHE A 15 1.29 8.10 -15.51
C PHE A 15 1.57 6.62 -15.83
N THR A 16 2.82 6.18 -15.80
CA THR A 16 3.14 4.75 -15.99
C THR A 16 2.53 3.89 -14.89
N GLN A 17 2.70 4.28 -13.63
CA GLN A 17 2.13 3.54 -12.49
C GLN A 17 0.59 3.61 -12.47
N MET A 18 -0.01 4.75 -12.85
CA MET A 18 -1.46 4.88 -12.99
C MET A 18 -2.02 4.00 -14.11
N SER A 19 -1.29 3.80 -15.20
CA SER A 19 -1.69 2.86 -16.25
C SER A 19 -1.78 1.43 -15.68
N TRP A 20 -0.76 0.97 -14.94
CA TRP A 20 -0.83 -0.33 -14.25
C TRP A 20 -1.93 -0.39 -13.21
N THR A 21 -2.11 0.70 -12.46
CA THR A 21 -3.15 0.84 -11.43
C THR A 21 -4.55 0.74 -12.04
N SER A 22 -4.78 1.30 -13.24
CA SER A 22 -6.08 1.20 -13.91
C SER A 22 -6.43 -0.24 -14.29
N GLY A 23 -5.48 -1.02 -14.82
CA GLY A 23 -5.68 -2.45 -15.09
C GLY A 23 -5.95 -3.25 -13.81
N TYR A 24 -5.17 -2.99 -12.76
CA TYR A 24 -5.37 -3.57 -11.43
C TYR A 24 -6.78 -3.29 -10.85
N LEU A 25 -7.19 -2.01 -10.83
CA LEU A 25 -8.49 -1.59 -10.32
C LEU A 25 -9.64 -2.14 -11.17
N PHE A 26 -9.46 -2.24 -12.49
CA PHE A 26 -10.45 -2.81 -13.39
C PHE A 26 -10.71 -4.29 -13.09
N VAL A 27 -9.66 -5.08 -12.86
CA VAL A 27 -9.81 -6.50 -12.48
C VAL A 27 -10.54 -6.64 -11.14
N LEU A 28 -10.21 -5.81 -10.14
CA LEU A 28 -10.89 -5.84 -8.85
C LEU A 28 -12.35 -5.38 -8.95
N LEU A 29 -12.64 -4.40 -9.79
CA LEU A 29 -14.00 -3.97 -10.08
C LEU A 29 -14.82 -5.12 -10.71
N LEU A 30 -14.25 -5.86 -11.66
CA LEU A 30 -14.91 -7.04 -12.23
C LEU A 30 -15.22 -8.10 -11.18
N ILE A 31 -14.26 -8.42 -10.31
CA ILE A 31 -14.46 -9.38 -9.22
C ILE A 31 -15.58 -8.90 -8.29
N PHE A 32 -15.61 -7.61 -7.95
CA PHE A 32 -16.66 -7.02 -7.13
C PHE A 32 -18.03 -7.12 -7.80
N VAL A 33 -18.14 -6.78 -9.09
CA VAL A 33 -19.39 -6.88 -9.86
C VAL A 33 -19.88 -8.33 -9.93
N VAL A 34 -18.99 -9.32 -10.12
CA VAL A 34 -19.36 -10.73 -10.11
C VAL A 34 -19.89 -11.15 -8.73
N ARG A 35 -19.21 -10.79 -7.63
CA ARG A 35 -19.68 -11.07 -6.26
C ARG A 35 -21.05 -10.44 -5.99
N PHE A 36 -21.24 -9.19 -6.40
CA PHE A 36 -22.51 -8.49 -6.30
C PHE A 36 -23.61 -9.13 -7.17
N ALA A 37 -23.31 -9.56 -8.40
CA ALA A 37 -24.30 -10.22 -9.26
C ALA A 37 -24.76 -11.56 -8.65
N THR A 38 -23.82 -12.34 -8.10
CA THR A 38 -24.15 -13.62 -7.45
C THR A 38 -25.02 -13.46 -6.20
N SER A 39 -24.99 -12.31 -5.51
CA SER A 39 -25.83 -12.11 -4.32
C SER A 39 -27.32 -11.94 -4.63
N PHE A 40 -27.69 -11.53 -5.84
CA PHE A 40 -29.11 -11.46 -6.25
C PHE A 40 -29.67 -12.80 -6.69
N ILE A 41 -28.80 -13.68 -7.18
CA ILE A 41 -29.18 -15.02 -7.64
C ILE A 41 -29.13 -15.96 -6.42
N LYS A 42 -30.10 -15.82 -5.51
CA LYS A 42 -30.31 -16.74 -4.38
C LYS A 42 -30.49 -18.17 -4.93
N GLY A 43 -29.41 -18.95 -4.98
CA GLY A 43 -29.47 -20.37 -5.39
C GLY A 43 -28.26 -20.91 -6.15
N ILE A 44 -27.32 -20.09 -6.62
CA ILE A 44 -26.07 -20.59 -7.20
C ILE A 44 -24.98 -20.56 -6.12
N GLU A 45 -24.94 -21.59 -5.30
CA GLU A 45 -23.76 -21.89 -4.47
C GLU A 45 -22.63 -22.35 -5.39
N PHE A 46 -21.90 -21.40 -5.99
CA PHE A 46 -20.65 -21.73 -6.64
C PHE A 46 -19.63 -22.05 -5.54
N THR A 47 -19.20 -23.31 -5.44
CA THR A 47 -18.34 -23.84 -4.35
C THR A 47 -17.02 -23.07 -4.16
N ILE A 48 -16.57 -22.31 -5.16
CA ILE A 48 -15.37 -21.45 -5.10
C ILE A 48 -15.66 -20.09 -4.43
N PHE A 49 -16.92 -19.63 -4.43
CA PHE A 49 -17.37 -18.37 -3.83
C PHE A 49 -18.38 -18.63 -2.71
N LYS A 50 -18.04 -19.52 -1.76
CA LYS A 50 -18.86 -19.82 -0.58
C LYS A 50 -18.87 -18.60 0.37
N ALA A 51 -19.51 -17.52 -0.06
CA ALA A 51 -19.69 -16.31 0.73
C ALA A 51 -20.95 -16.49 1.58
N LYS A 52 -20.73 -16.64 2.89
CA LYS A 52 -21.73 -16.30 3.91
C LYS A 52 -22.26 -14.89 3.57
N ALA A 53 -23.56 -14.68 3.75
CA ALA A 53 -24.40 -13.62 3.18
C ALA A 53 -23.99 -12.13 3.39
N ASP A 54 -22.78 -11.84 3.87
CA ASP A 54 -22.24 -10.48 3.93
C ASP A 54 -21.26 -10.25 2.79
N ILE A 55 -21.60 -9.29 1.93
CA ILE A 55 -20.71 -8.82 0.87
C ILE A 55 -19.80 -7.76 1.52
N ASP A 56 -18.49 -8.03 1.55
CA ASP A 56 -17.51 -7.02 1.94
C ASP A 56 -17.64 -5.80 1.01
N SER A 57 -17.59 -4.58 1.56
CA SER A 57 -17.48 -3.38 0.72
C SER A 57 -16.25 -3.46 -0.19
N PHE A 58 -16.33 -2.88 -1.39
CA PHE A 58 -15.20 -2.76 -2.30
C PHE A 58 -13.97 -2.13 -1.64
N SER A 59 -14.18 -1.20 -0.71
CA SER A 59 -13.08 -0.55 0.02
C SER A 59 -12.23 -1.53 0.83
N THR A 60 -12.86 -2.47 1.56
CA THR A 60 -12.18 -3.55 2.28
C THR A 60 -11.39 -4.44 1.34
N MET A 61 -11.99 -4.85 0.22
CA MET A 61 -11.33 -5.72 -0.76
C MET A 61 -10.10 -5.06 -1.38
N ILE A 62 -10.20 -3.78 -1.74
CA ILE A 62 -9.10 -3.04 -2.35
C ILE A 62 -8.03 -2.66 -1.33
N PHE A 63 -8.36 -2.38 -0.07
CA PHE A 63 -7.39 -2.01 0.96
C PHE A 63 -6.26 -3.03 1.08
N TYR A 64 -6.58 -4.29 1.37
CA TYR A 64 -5.58 -5.35 1.51
C TYR A 64 -4.82 -5.61 0.22
N SER A 65 -5.51 -5.59 -0.92
CA SER A 65 -4.90 -5.83 -2.22
C SER A 65 -3.95 -4.69 -2.63
N SER A 66 -4.26 -3.44 -2.26
CA SER A 66 -3.48 -2.25 -2.61
C SER A 66 -2.15 -2.22 -1.88
N ASN A 67 -2.09 -2.75 -0.65
CA ASN A 67 -0.83 -2.86 0.11
C ASN A 67 0.18 -3.72 -0.67
N ILE A 68 -0.27 -4.87 -1.16
CA ILE A 68 0.56 -5.79 -1.95
C ILE A 68 0.93 -5.15 -3.30
N PHE A 69 -0.05 -4.56 -4.00
CA PHE A 69 0.20 -3.90 -5.28
C PHE A 69 1.24 -2.79 -5.16
N MET A 70 1.08 -1.88 -4.19
CA MET A 70 2.00 -0.77 -3.95
C MET A 70 3.39 -1.25 -3.53
N PHE A 71 3.46 -2.30 -2.71
CA PHE A 71 4.73 -2.95 -2.37
C PHE A 71 5.47 -3.48 -3.59
N ILE A 72 4.79 -4.18 -4.50
CA ILE A 72 5.38 -4.73 -5.73
C ILE A 72 5.91 -3.61 -6.63
N ILE A 73 5.10 -2.58 -6.93
CA ILE A 73 5.58 -1.48 -7.78
C ILE A 73 6.72 -0.68 -7.12
N GLY A 74 6.78 -0.66 -5.79
CA GLY A 74 7.90 -0.13 -5.02
C GLY A 74 9.20 -0.88 -5.32
N ILE A 75 9.17 -2.22 -5.29
CA ILE A 75 10.33 -3.05 -5.66
C ILE A 75 10.76 -2.77 -7.11
N VAL A 76 9.80 -2.71 -8.03
CA VAL A 76 10.05 -2.42 -9.46
C VAL A 76 10.70 -1.05 -9.65
N ALA A 77 10.41 -0.07 -8.78
CA ALA A 77 11.01 1.25 -8.88
C ALA A 77 12.54 1.23 -8.75
N ALA A 78 13.10 0.33 -7.95
CA ALA A 78 14.55 0.25 -7.82
C ALA A 78 15.25 -0.28 -9.08
N TYR A 79 14.64 -1.24 -9.78
CA TYR A 79 15.27 -1.92 -10.91
C TYR A 79 14.86 -1.34 -12.26
N GLY A 80 13.56 -1.16 -12.49
CA GLY A 80 13.04 -0.67 -13.77
C GLY A 80 13.28 0.82 -13.94
N PHE A 81 12.69 1.63 -13.06
CA PHE A 81 12.67 3.08 -13.26
C PHE A 81 14.04 3.73 -13.02
N LEU A 82 14.78 3.34 -11.98
CA LEU A 82 16.09 3.92 -11.70
C LEU A 82 17.06 3.74 -12.89
N GLN A 83 17.18 2.53 -13.43
CA GLN A 83 18.07 2.26 -14.57
C GLN A 83 17.60 3.03 -15.81
N TYR A 84 16.30 2.98 -16.13
CA TYR A 84 15.74 3.68 -17.27
C TYR A 84 16.01 5.20 -17.24
N PHE A 85 15.71 5.87 -16.13
CA PHE A 85 15.89 7.32 -16.05
C PHE A 85 17.36 7.73 -16.02
N VAL A 86 18.21 6.96 -15.33
CA VAL A 86 19.64 7.29 -15.27
C VAL A 86 20.33 7.05 -16.61
N SER A 87 19.97 5.99 -17.35
CA SER A 87 20.44 5.77 -18.72
C SER A 87 20.01 6.88 -19.69
N ASN A 88 18.87 7.53 -19.43
CA ASN A 88 18.40 8.70 -20.17
C ASN A 88 18.93 10.05 -19.64
N GLY A 89 19.99 10.04 -18.82
CA GLY A 89 20.69 11.26 -18.37
C GLY A 89 20.08 11.97 -17.15
N VAL A 90 19.11 11.36 -16.46
CA VAL A 90 18.54 11.92 -15.22
C VAL A 90 19.49 11.65 -14.04
N THR A 91 19.79 12.68 -13.24
CA THR A 91 20.60 12.49 -12.03
C THR A 91 19.82 11.72 -10.95
N ARG A 92 20.54 10.95 -10.13
CA ARG A 92 19.96 10.15 -9.02
C ARG A 92 19.19 11.00 -8.00
N LYS A 93 19.52 12.29 -7.87
CA LYS A 93 18.78 13.23 -7.02
C LYS A 93 17.40 13.55 -7.61
N HIS A 94 17.37 13.84 -8.91
CA HIS A 94 16.11 14.11 -9.62
C HIS A 94 15.23 12.86 -9.70
N TYR A 95 15.83 11.68 -9.90
CA TYR A 95 15.11 10.41 -9.80
C TYR A 95 14.46 10.22 -8.43
N PHE A 96 15.22 10.33 -7.33
CA PHE A 96 14.67 10.11 -5.99
C PHE A 96 13.48 11.03 -5.69
N ILE A 97 13.61 12.33 -5.97
CA ILE A 97 12.54 13.31 -5.74
C ILE A 97 11.35 13.02 -6.66
N GLY A 98 11.61 12.70 -7.94
CA GLY A 98 10.58 12.38 -8.91
C GLY A 98 9.80 11.12 -8.53
N ALA A 99 10.51 10.05 -8.16
CA ALA A 99 9.93 8.79 -7.73
C ALA A 99 9.06 8.95 -6.48
N ALA A 100 9.57 9.62 -5.44
CA ALA A 100 8.82 9.86 -4.22
C ALA A 100 7.54 10.68 -4.46
N LEU A 101 7.61 11.74 -5.28
CA LEU A 101 6.44 12.56 -5.61
C LEU A 101 5.45 11.82 -6.51
N GLY A 102 5.94 11.08 -7.52
CA GLY A 102 5.12 10.33 -8.46
C GLY A 102 4.33 9.22 -7.77
N SER A 103 4.99 8.42 -6.93
CA SER A 103 4.33 7.33 -6.21
C SER A 103 3.43 7.83 -5.08
N PHE A 104 3.76 8.95 -4.44
CA PHE A 104 2.84 9.60 -3.51
C PHE A 104 1.57 10.08 -4.21
N GLY A 105 1.69 10.58 -5.45
CA GLY A 105 0.54 10.91 -6.29
C GLY A 105 -0.36 9.71 -6.57
N VAL A 106 0.23 8.55 -6.91
CA VAL A 106 -0.52 7.30 -7.12
C VAL A 106 -1.21 6.85 -5.83
N ALA A 107 -0.49 6.93 -4.70
CA ALA A 107 -1.02 6.57 -3.39
C ALA A 107 -2.23 7.43 -2.98
N LEU A 108 -2.29 8.70 -3.42
CA LEU A 108 -3.46 9.56 -3.24
C LEU A 108 -4.57 9.25 -4.25
N ALA A 109 -4.23 8.94 -5.50
CA ALA A 109 -5.20 8.70 -6.56
C ALA A 109 -6.05 7.44 -6.30
N ILE A 110 -5.45 6.35 -5.80
CA ILE A 110 -6.15 5.08 -5.51
C ILE A 110 -7.36 5.29 -4.58
N PRO A 111 -7.22 5.82 -3.35
CA PRO A 111 -8.35 6.01 -2.45
C PRO A 111 -9.39 7.02 -2.97
N ILE A 112 -8.98 8.02 -3.77
CA ILE A 112 -9.93 8.91 -4.45
C ILE A 112 -10.80 8.14 -5.44
N ILE A 113 -10.21 7.24 -6.23
CA ILE A 113 -10.96 6.40 -7.19
C ILE A 113 -11.88 5.44 -6.43
N ILE A 114 -11.41 4.79 -5.37
CA ILE A 114 -12.23 3.90 -4.53
C ILE A 114 -13.43 4.66 -3.97
N LYS A 115 -13.22 5.89 -3.49
CA LYS A 115 -14.29 6.75 -2.98
C LYS A 115 -15.38 7.03 -4.01
N LEU A 116 -15.02 7.19 -5.29
CA LEU A 116 -16.00 7.34 -6.37
C LEU A 116 -16.84 6.07 -6.55
N VAL A 117 -16.23 4.90 -6.43
CA VAL A 117 -16.96 3.62 -6.48
C VAL A 117 -17.85 3.44 -5.25
N LEU A 118 -17.37 3.78 -4.04
CA LEU A 118 -18.16 3.77 -2.81
C LEU A 118 -19.40 4.67 -2.89
N LEU A 119 -19.31 5.79 -3.61
CA LEU A 119 -20.47 6.64 -3.85
C LEU A 119 -21.53 5.89 -4.65
N VAL A 120 -21.13 5.11 -5.66
CA VAL A 120 -22.02 4.24 -6.43
C VAL A 120 -22.57 3.10 -5.56
N GLU A 121 -21.74 2.47 -4.71
CA GLU A 121 -22.18 1.40 -3.79
C GLU A 121 -23.33 1.82 -2.90
N LYS A 122 -23.33 3.07 -2.40
CA LYS A 122 -24.42 3.59 -1.56
C LYS A 122 -25.79 3.59 -2.23
N PHE A 123 -25.83 3.61 -3.56
CA PHE A 123 -27.08 3.55 -4.34
C PHE A 123 -27.46 2.13 -4.74
N LEU A 124 -26.57 1.14 -4.55
CA LEU A 124 -26.85 -0.24 -4.89
C LEU A 124 -27.71 -0.89 -3.79
N PRO A 125 -28.71 -1.71 -4.18
CA PRO A 125 -29.48 -2.48 -3.21
C PRO A 125 -28.62 -3.62 -2.63
N GLY A 126 -28.00 -3.38 -1.48
CA GLY A 126 -27.20 -4.38 -0.77
C GLY A 126 -26.71 -3.83 0.57
N GLN A 127 -26.73 -4.65 1.62
CA GLN A 127 -26.05 -4.30 2.87
C GLN A 127 -24.59 -4.69 2.71
N PHE A 128 -23.74 -3.73 2.35
CA PHE A 128 -22.30 -3.92 2.31
C PHE A 128 -21.76 -3.71 3.72
N SER A 129 -21.02 -4.70 4.21
CA SER A 129 -20.37 -4.62 5.52
C SER A 129 -18.92 -4.17 5.35
N ASP A 130 -18.48 -3.23 6.18
CA ASP A 130 -17.06 -3.01 6.43
C ASP A 130 -16.54 -4.15 7.31
N GLY A 131 -16.39 -5.33 6.69
CA GLY A 131 -15.85 -6.49 7.36
C GLY A 131 -14.37 -6.25 7.66
N SER A 132 -14.05 -5.84 8.89
CA SER A 132 -12.72 -6.14 9.41
C SER A 132 -12.61 -7.66 9.39
N LYS A 133 -11.74 -8.23 8.56
CA LYS A 133 -11.49 -9.67 8.60
C LYS A 133 -10.88 -9.97 9.96
N ILE A 134 -11.71 -10.41 10.91
CA ILE A 134 -11.25 -10.98 12.17
C ILE A 134 -10.68 -12.33 11.78
N VAL A 135 -9.41 -12.35 11.43
CA VAL A 135 -8.66 -13.58 11.26
C VAL A 135 -8.26 -14.00 12.66
N GLU A 136 -8.65 -15.20 13.07
CA GLU A 136 -8.25 -15.77 14.35
C GLU A 136 -6.71 -15.67 14.48
N PRO A 137 -6.18 -15.14 15.59
CA PRO A 137 -4.74 -14.99 15.74
C PRO A 137 -4.08 -16.37 15.71
N ASP A 138 -3.15 -16.59 14.77
CA ASP A 138 -2.33 -17.80 14.80
C ASP A 138 -1.57 -17.86 16.14
N GLU A 139 -1.46 -19.04 16.75
CA GLU A 139 -0.71 -19.21 18.02
C GLU A 139 0.81 -19.12 17.82
N GLU A 140 1.30 -19.35 16.59
CA GLU A 140 2.72 -19.31 16.25
C GLU A 140 3.16 -17.90 15.82
N LEU A 141 4.31 -17.43 16.35
CA LEU A 141 4.85 -16.10 16.08
C LEU A 141 5.08 -15.84 14.58
N LEU A 142 5.50 -16.84 13.82
CA LEU A 142 5.66 -16.71 12.36
C LEU A 142 4.32 -16.53 11.65
N GLY A 143 3.28 -17.25 12.09
CA GLY A 143 1.91 -17.09 11.57
C GLY A 143 1.39 -15.67 11.79
N GLN A 144 1.52 -15.14 13.02
CA GLN A 144 1.11 -13.77 13.34
C GLN A 144 1.84 -12.71 12.51
N VAL A 145 3.15 -12.88 12.27
CA VAL A 145 3.92 -11.95 11.42
C VAL A 145 3.40 -11.97 9.98
N VAL A 146 3.18 -13.16 9.41
CA VAL A 146 2.66 -13.29 8.04
C VAL A 146 1.25 -12.71 7.94
N GLN A 147 0.39 -13.01 8.91
CA GLN A 147 -0.98 -12.50 8.98
C GLN A 147 -1.01 -10.96 9.04
N ASN A 148 -0.17 -10.34 9.87
CA ASN A 148 -0.12 -8.88 9.97
C ASN A 148 0.38 -8.20 8.69
N ILE A 149 1.30 -8.84 7.95
CA ILE A 149 1.79 -8.32 6.66
C ILE A 149 0.68 -8.40 5.60
N LEU A 150 -0.09 -9.49 5.58
CA LEU A 150 -1.17 -9.71 4.61
C LEU A 150 -2.44 -8.92 4.95
N PHE A 151 -2.72 -8.75 6.24
CA PHE A 151 -3.93 -8.15 6.78
C PHE A 151 -3.59 -6.98 7.71
N SER A 152 -3.14 -5.87 7.11
CA SER A 152 -2.95 -4.59 7.81
C SER A 152 -4.24 -4.12 8.50
N PRO A 153 -4.16 -3.37 9.62
CA PRO A 153 -5.32 -2.72 10.23
C PRO A 153 -6.18 -1.98 9.21
N TYR A 154 -7.43 -2.43 9.04
CA TYR A 154 -8.33 -1.84 8.05
C TYR A 154 -8.61 -0.38 8.40
N ILE A 155 -8.38 0.50 7.42
CA ILE A 155 -8.69 1.92 7.52
C ILE A 155 -9.93 2.17 6.67
N GLY A 156 -11.07 2.24 7.35
CA GLY A 156 -12.35 2.51 6.73
C GLY A 156 -12.35 3.86 6.01
N LEU A 157 -12.80 3.86 4.76
CA LEU A 157 -13.01 5.09 4.02
C LEU A 157 -14.31 5.79 4.45
N ASN A 158 -15.23 5.12 5.15
CA ASN A 158 -16.62 5.57 5.26
C ASN A 158 -16.88 6.76 6.21
N ASP A 159 -16.06 6.94 7.26
CA ASP A 159 -16.35 7.90 8.34
C ASP A 159 -15.99 9.36 8.01
N SER A 160 -14.93 9.60 7.23
CA SER A 160 -14.47 10.96 6.94
C SER A 160 -13.86 11.07 5.54
N LEU A 161 -14.23 12.14 4.83
CA LEU A 161 -13.86 12.33 3.43
C LEU A 161 -12.35 12.53 3.27
N LEU A 162 -11.75 13.45 4.03
CA LEU A 162 -10.34 13.81 3.88
C LEU A 162 -9.40 12.90 4.69
N LEU A 163 -9.78 12.60 5.93
CA LEU A 163 -8.93 11.83 6.84
C LEU A 163 -8.86 10.35 6.40
N GLY A 164 -9.96 9.74 5.97
CA GLY A 164 -9.94 8.38 5.41
C GLY A 164 -9.04 8.25 4.17
N ILE A 165 -9.12 9.20 3.23
CA ILE A 165 -8.25 9.23 2.03
C ILE A 165 -6.79 9.38 2.45
N GLY A 166 -6.50 10.32 3.35
CA GLY A 166 -5.13 10.58 3.81
C GLY A 166 -4.51 9.37 4.52
N LEU A 167 -5.27 8.69 5.37
CA LEU A 167 -4.81 7.50 6.09
C LEU A 167 -4.59 6.31 5.16
N PHE A 168 -5.54 6.04 4.26
CA PHE A 168 -5.41 4.98 3.25
C PHE A 168 -4.18 5.26 2.36
N ALA A 169 -4.05 6.49 1.85
CA ALA A 169 -2.93 6.87 1.01
C ALA A 169 -1.59 6.71 1.74
N LEU A 170 -1.52 7.12 3.01
CA LEU A 170 -0.31 6.99 3.80
C LEU A 170 0.06 5.52 4.05
N ASN A 171 -0.93 4.66 4.31
CA ASN A 171 -0.75 3.22 4.47
C ASN A 171 -0.15 2.61 3.20
N ILE A 172 -0.83 2.75 2.06
CA ILE A 172 -0.34 2.14 0.82
C ILE A 172 0.99 2.77 0.33
N PHE A 173 1.23 4.05 0.64
CA PHE A 173 2.53 4.69 0.39
C PHE A 173 3.63 4.12 1.29
N CYS A 174 3.33 3.77 2.53
CA CYS A 174 4.28 3.07 3.42
C CYS A 174 4.75 1.75 2.80
N TYR A 175 3.82 0.94 2.30
CA TYR A 175 4.14 -0.31 1.58
C TYR A 175 4.97 -0.07 0.32
N TYR A 176 4.65 0.97 -0.46
CA TYR A 176 5.47 1.36 -1.61
C TYR A 176 6.92 1.66 -1.22
N VAL A 177 7.11 2.48 -0.18
CA VAL A 177 8.43 2.89 0.28
C VAL A 177 9.19 1.70 0.87
N ALA A 178 8.51 0.78 1.58
CA ALA A 178 9.10 -0.46 2.06
C ALA A 178 9.59 -1.36 0.91
N GLY A 179 8.76 -1.55 -0.13
CA GLY A 179 9.15 -2.29 -1.33
C GLY A 179 10.33 -1.62 -2.05
N TRP A 180 10.31 -0.29 -2.15
CA TRP A 180 11.40 0.49 -2.75
C TRP A 180 12.71 0.37 -1.96
N LEU A 181 12.64 0.37 -0.62
CA LEU A 181 13.79 0.15 0.26
C LEU A 181 14.43 -1.22 0.03
N ILE A 182 13.62 -2.28 -0.08
CA ILE A 182 14.11 -3.62 -0.38
C ILE A 182 14.78 -3.63 -1.77
N GLY A 183 14.06 -3.13 -2.78
CA GLY A 183 14.55 -3.11 -4.15
C GLY A 183 15.90 -2.39 -4.29
N ILE A 184 16.04 -1.20 -3.70
CA ILE A 184 17.28 -0.41 -3.82
C ILE A 184 18.44 -1.04 -3.03
N SER A 185 18.13 -1.74 -1.93
CA SER A 185 19.12 -2.44 -1.12
C SER A 185 19.74 -3.60 -1.88
N PHE A 186 18.92 -4.43 -2.54
CA PHE A 186 19.43 -5.47 -3.42
C PHE A 186 20.13 -4.91 -4.66
N TYR A 187 19.61 -3.83 -5.26
CA TYR A 187 20.26 -3.19 -6.41
C TYR A 187 21.67 -2.71 -6.06
N ARG A 188 21.82 -2.08 -4.89
CA ARG A 188 23.10 -1.54 -4.39
C ARG A 188 24.08 -2.61 -3.95
N PHE A 189 23.68 -3.41 -2.96
CA PHE A 189 24.62 -4.25 -2.22
C PHE A 189 24.68 -5.67 -2.78
N GLY A 190 23.61 -6.13 -3.43
CA GLY A 190 23.47 -7.53 -3.82
C GLY A 190 23.56 -8.50 -2.65
N GLY A 191 23.46 -9.80 -2.95
CA GLY A 191 23.77 -10.89 -2.02
C GLY A 191 23.11 -10.78 -0.63
N VAL A 192 23.91 -11.03 0.41
CA VAL A 192 23.49 -11.13 1.82
C VAL A 192 23.06 -9.78 2.40
N MET A 193 23.72 -8.69 2.03
CA MET A 193 23.35 -7.35 2.51
C MET A 193 22.01 -6.88 1.93
N GLY A 194 21.68 -7.28 0.70
CA GLY A 194 20.33 -7.11 0.15
C GLY A 194 19.28 -7.90 0.95
N LEU A 195 19.58 -9.15 1.30
CA LEU A 195 18.69 -10.00 2.09
C LEU A 195 18.36 -9.41 3.46
N LEU A 196 19.31 -8.76 4.14
CA LEU A 196 19.07 -8.09 5.43
C LEU A 196 18.05 -6.93 5.35
N SER A 197 17.82 -6.35 4.17
CA SER A 197 16.82 -5.29 4.03
C SER A 197 15.38 -5.79 4.16
N ILE A 198 15.12 -7.07 3.90
CA ILE A 198 13.80 -7.69 4.03
C ILE A 198 13.32 -7.67 5.49
N PRO A 199 14.03 -8.28 6.46
CA PRO A 199 13.59 -8.25 7.86
C PRO A 199 13.54 -6.82 8.43
N VAL A 200 14.40 -5.91 7.98
CA VAL A 200 14.35 -4.49 8.38
C VAL A 200 13.07 -3.81 7.87
N ALA A 201 12.72 -3.99 6.60
CA ALA A 201 11.50 -3.43 6.04
C ALA A 201 10.25 -4.04 6.69
N ILE A 202 10.25 -5.35 6.95
CA ILE A 202 9.17 -6.04 7.66
C ILE A 202 9.03 -5.48 9.08
N ALA A 203 10.13 -5.34 9.84
CA ALA A 203 10.07 -4.79 11.18
C ALA A 203 9.49 -3.37 11.20
N LEU A 204 9.85 -2.52 10.23
CA LEU A 204 9.30 -1.17 10.10
C LEU A 204 7.80 -1.19 9.76
N LEU A 205 7.35 -2.10 8.89
CA LEU A 205 5.93 -2.27 8.59
C LEU A 205 5.14 -2.78 9.80
N LEU A 206 5.67 -3.75 10.54
CA LEU A 206 5.03 -4.25 11.77
C LEU A 206 4.91 -3.17 12.84
N ILE A 207 5.95 -2.35 13.02
CA ILE A 207 5.89 -1.20 13.94
C ILE A 207 4.81 -0.23 13.44
N TYR A 208 4.81 0.11 12.15
CA TYR A 208 3.81 0.98 11.54
C TYR A 208 2.38 0.48 11.76
N ASP A 209 2.11 -0.79 11.44
CA ASP A 209 0.78 -1.40 11.58
C ASP A 209 0.37 -1.48 13.05
N ALA A 210 1.28 -1.83 13.97
CA ALA A 210 0.98 -1.81 15.40
C ALA A 210 0.59 -0.41 15.88
N MET A 211 1.30 0.64 15.45
CA MET A 211 1.01 2.04 15.84
C MET A 211 -0.37 2.47 15.37
N ILE A 212 -0.70 2.21 14.10
CA ILE A 212 -1.98 2.57 13.50
C ILE A 212 -3.11 1.72 14.12
N GLY A 213 -2.87 0.43 14.32
CA GLY A 213 -3.87 -0.48 14.86
C GLY A 213 -4.28 -0.12 16.30
N ILE A 214 -3.31 0.24 17.15
CA ILE A 214 -3.58 0.72 18.52
C ILE A 214 -4.36 2.04 18.50
N ALA A 215 -4.04 2.96 17.58
CA ALA A 215 -4.67 4.27 17.52
C ALA A 215 -6.14 4.24 17.08
N PHE A 216 -6.50 3.30 16.21
CA PHE A 216 -7.86 3.14 15.68
C PHE A 216 -8.62 1.97 16.30
N SER A 217 -8.10 1.41 17.41
CA SER A 217 -8.71 0.27 18.12
C SER A 217 -9.08 -0.91 17.20
N SER A 218 -8.30 -1.11 16.13
CA SER A 218 -8.52 -2.25 15.24
C SER A 218 -8.17 -3.52 15.99
N GLN A 219 -9.02 -4.55 15.89
CA GLN A 219 -8.92 -5.83 16.61
C GLN A 219 -7.78 -6.74 16.11
N MET A 220 -6.64 -6.17 15.69
CA MET A 220 -5.47 -6.96 15.33
C MET A 220 -4.63 -7.25 16.57
N PRO A 221 -4.03 -8.45 16.69
CA PRO A 221 -3.14 -8.79 17.79
C PRO A 221 -1.97 -7.81 17.87
N SER A 222 -1.94 -6.98 18.91
CA SER A 222 -0.83 -6.06 19.14
C SER A 222 0.32 -6.81 19.82
N LEU A 223 1.48 -6.89 19.15
CA LEU A 223 2.71 -7.42 19.75
C LEU A 223 3.28 -6.52 20.87
N LEU A 224 2.82 -5.26 20.95
CA LEU A 224 3.25 -4.28 21.95
C LEU A 224 2.22 -4.15 23.08
N PRO A 225 2.64 -4.10 24.36
CA PRO A 225 1.75 -3.94 25.51
C PRO A 225 1.36 -2.46 25.73
N ILE A 226 0.86 -1.80 24.68
CA ILE A 226 0.45 -0.39 24.73
C ILE A 226 -1.05 -0.34 24.41
N ASN A 227 -1.84 0.11 25.38
CA ASN A 227 -3.31 -0.03 25.32
C ASN A 227 -4.00 1.12 24.59
N ALA A 228 -3.36 2.28 24.43
CA ALA A 228 -3.91 3.41 23.68
C ALA A 228 -2.81 4.40 23.29
N ILE A 229 -2.85 4.89 22.06
CA ILE A 229 -1.99 5.98 21.56
C ILE A 229 -2.90 7.04 20.96
N PRO A 230 -2.75 8.33 21.31
CA PRO A 230 -3.52 9.40 20.67
C PRO A 230 -3.31 9.41 19.14
N VAL A 231 -4.39 9.54 18.37
CA VAL A 231 -4.36 9.52 16.89
C VAL A 231 -3.31 10.47 16.29
N PRO A 232 -3.12 11.72 16.76
CA PRO A 232 -2.09 12.61 16.21
C PRO A 232 -0.66 12.10 16.41
N VAL A 233 -0.41 11.39 17.53
CA VAL A 233 0.89 10.82 17.86
C VAL A 233 1.19 9.62 16.95
N ALA A 234 0.21 8.73 16.76
CA ALA A 234 0.35 7.59 15.84
C ALA A 234 0.62 8.04 14.41
N TYR A 235 -0.07 9.08 13.94
CA TYR A 235 0.16 9.67 12.62
C TYR A 235 1.56 10.29 12.47
N SER A 236 2.02 10.98 13.50
CA SER A 236 3.36 11.59 13.51
C SER A 236 4.46 10.52 13.42
N LEU A 237 4.28 9.41 14.15
CA LEU A 237 5.21 8.27 14.12
C LEU A 237 5.15 7.52 12.78
N ALA A 238 3.96 7.35 12.20
CA ALA A 238 3.78 6.80 10.87
C ALA A 238 4.55 7.60 9.79
N ILE A 239 4.43 8.93 9.82
CA ILE A 239 5.22 9.81 8.95
C ILE A 239 6.72 9.65 9.22
N ALA A 240 7.13 9.56 10.49
CA ALA A 240 8.52 9.38 10.85
C ALA A 240 9.10 8.08 10.27
N ILE A 241 8.36 6.97 10.31
CA ILE A 241 8.77 5.68 9.73
C ILE A 241 8.98 5.81 8.21
N ILE A 242 8.02 6.43 7.50
CA ILE A 242 8.14 6.68 6.07
C ILE A 242 9.35 7.57 5.78
N ALA A 243 9.57 8.63 6.55
CA ALA A 243 10.71 9.53 6.41
C ALA A 243 12.04 8.79 6.63
N ILE A 244 12.13 7.92 7.64
CA ILE A 244 13.31 7.08 7.90
C ILE A 244 13.60 6.19 6.69
N MET A 245 12.59 5.51 6.15
CA MET A 245 12.77 4.67 4.97
C MET A 245 13.22 5.48 3.74
N LEU A 246 12.61 6.64 3.50
CA LEU A 246 13.02 7.55 2.42
C LEU A 246 14.46 8.07 2.60
N ILE A 247 14.88 8.35 3.83
CA ILE A 247 16.26 8.74 4.15
C ILE A 247 17.22 7.57 3.83
N LEU A 248 16.89 6.35 4.25
CA LEU A 248 17.69 5.15 3.95
C LEU A 248 17.81 4.93 2.44
N ILE A 249 16.68 4.97 1.72
CA ILE A 249 16.66 4.89 0.26
C ILE A 249 17.57 5.95 -0.34
N ARG A 250 17.44 7.21 0.10
CA ARG A 250 18.26 8.30 -0.43
C ARG A 250 19.76 8.08 -0.18
N GLN A 251 20.13 7.60 1.00
CA GLN A 251 21.52 7.25 1.32
C GLN A 251 22.03 6.13 0.42
N PHE A 252 21.17 5.15 0.10
CA PHE A 252 21.52 4.05 -0.77
C PHE A 252 21.67 4.51 -2.21
N THR A 253 20.70 5.24 -2.78
CA THR A 253 20.77 5.72 -4.17
C THR A 253 21.96 6.67 -4.43
N LYS A 254 22.42 7.44 -3.42
CA LYS A 254 23.55 8.37 -3.61
C LYS A 254 24.83 7.67 -4.09
N LYS A 255 25.13 6.47 -3.56
CA LYS A 255 26.44 5.80 -3.72
C LYS A 255 26.43 4.57 -4.65
N VAL A 256 25.33 4.32 -5.35
CA VAL A 256 25.15 3.14 -6.19
C VAL A 256 25.86 3.28 -7.54
N ALA A 257 26.69 2.32 -7.96
CA ALA A 257 27.09 2.24 -9.36
C ALA A 257 25.90 1.72 -10.18
N VAL A 258 25.55 2.41 -11.27
CA VAL A 258 24.46 1.96 -12.15
C VAL A 258 24.98 0.76 -12.92
N LYS A 259 24.36 -0.40 -12.69
CA LYS A 259 24.61 -1.59 -13.50
C LYS A 259 23.88 -1.35 -14.82
N LEU A 260 24.64 -1.17 -15.90
CA LEU A 260 24.14 -1.04 -17.27
C LEU A 260 23.91 -2.43 -17.85
#